data_AF-A0A7Y0GH95-F1
#
_entry.id   AF-A0A7Y0GH95-F1
#
_cell.length_a   1.000
_cell.length_b   1.000
_cell.length_c   1.000
_cell.angle_alpha   90.00
_cell.angle_beta   90.00
_cell.angle_gamma   90.00
#
_symmetry.space_group_name_H-M   'P 1'
#
loop_
_entity.id
_entity.type
_entity.pdbx_description
1 polymer ?
#
loop_
_entity_poly.entity_id
_entity_poly.type
_entity_poly.pdbx_seq_one_letter_code
_entity_poly.pdbx_strand_id
1 'polypeptide(L)'
;MPKIAEIEDTPNPNAMKFTLREPLTWGIAHSYENAEQAKDDALARALFAIDHVTNVFYVDRWITVTQDGQADWKQLTREIAVPLRAAPAAGDQSAAAVFAARATFEHLSEDDQQRLEDINVVLDLEIRPYLQSDGGDLHVLGLHGNQLVVHYQGACGTCPSSISGTLRGIENRLQSIEPDIEVVAA
;
A
#
# COMPACT_ATOMS: atom_id res chain seq x y z
N MET A 1 15.69 15.55 -5.81
CA MET A 1 16.03 14.13 -6.05
C MET A 1 15.99 13.46 -4.71
N PRO A 2 14.93 12.66 -4.44
CA PRO A 2 14.75 11.97 -3.18
C PRO A 2 15.99 11.16 -2.83
N LYS A 3 16.59 11.44 -1.70
CA LYS A 3 17.70 10.61 -1.21
C LYS A 3 17.16 9.53 -0.29
N ILE A 4 17.61 8.30 -0.48
CA ILE A 4 17.33 7.20 0.46
C ILE A 4 17.90 7.62 1.83
N ALA A 5 17.02 7.71 2.82
CA ALA A 5 17.33 7.96 4.21
C ALA A 5 17.63 6.64 4.93
N GLU A 6 16.82 5.62 4.67
CA GLU A 6 16.83 4.35 5.37
C GLU A 6 16.37 3.21 4.45
N ILE A 7 16.86 2.00 4.74
CA ILE A 7 16.48 0.76 4.07
C ILE A 7 16.17 -0.25 5.18
N GLU A 8 14.97 -0.81 5.16
CA GLU A 8 14.44 -1.64 6.22
C GLU A 8 13.98 -2.98 5.64
N ASP A 9 14.33 -4.06 6.33
CA ASP A 9 13.74 -5.37 6.07
C ASP A 9 12.26 -5.35 6.46
N THR A 10 11.43 -6.09 5.73
CA THR A 10 10.04 -6.32 6.10
C THR A 10 9.85 -7.75 6.61
N PRO A 11 8.72 -8.07 7.29
CA PRO A 11 8.40 -9.46 7.61
C PRO A 11 8.28 -10.36 6.37
N ASN A 12 8.02 -9.79 5.19
CA ASN A 12 8.06 -10.50 3.93
C ASN A 12 9.51 -10.55 3.40
N PRO A 13 10.16 -11.75 3.33
CA PRO A 13 11.57 -11.85 2.92
C PRO A 13 11.82 -11.39 1.48
N ASN A 14 10.77 -11.38 0.66
CA ASN A 14 10.81 -10.95 -0.73
C ASN A 14 10.46 -9.47 -0.90
N ALA A 15 10.21 -8.71 0.18
CA ALA A 15 9.94 -7.29 0.11
C ALA A 15 10.91 -6.47 0.98
N MET A 16 11.35 -5.34 0.43
CA MET A 16 12.22 -4.39 1.10
C MET A 16 11.63 -2.99 1.04
N LYS A 17 11.69 -2.30 2.18
CA LYS A 17 11.17 -0.94 2.34
C LYS A 17 12.32 0.06 2.28
N PHE A 18 12.10 1.13 1.53
CA PHE A 18 13.02 2.25 1.40
C PHE A 18 12.31 3.51 1.87
N THR A 19 12.90 4.19 2.84
CA THR A 19 12.41 5.49 3.31
C THR A 19 13.29 6.59 2.74
N LEU A 20 12.69 7.58 2.12
CA LEU A 20 13.33 8.70 1.45
C LEU A 20 13.28 9.96 2.32
N ARG A 21 14.20 10.89 2.06
CA ARG A 21 14.23 12.18 2.78
C ARG A 21 13.10 13.11 2.32
N GLU A 22 12.86 13.13 1.02
CA GLU A 22 11.79 13.89 0.38
C GLU A 22 10.62 12.98 -0.01
N PRO A 23 9.37 13.46 0.08
CA PRO A 23 8.21 12.68 -0.32
C PRO A 23 8.20 12.43 -1.84
N LEU A 24 7.72 11.25 -2.23
CA LEU A 24 7.30 10.87 -3.58
C LEU A 24 5.86 11.33 -3.85
N THR A 25 4.99 11.24 -2.84
CA THR A 25 3.59 11.68 -2.91
C THR A 25 3.17 12.40 -1.63
N TRP A 26 1.92 12.88 -1.58
CA TRP A 26 1.35 13.53 -0.41
C TRP A 26 0.05 12.83 -0.02
N GLY A 27 0.16 11.77 0.78
CA GLY A 27 -0.96 10.94 1.23
C GLY A 27 -1.64 10.12 0.12
N ILE A 28 -1.07 10.10 -1.09
CA ILE A 28 -1.59 9.33 -2.23
C ILE A 28 -0.78 8.05 -2.34
N ALA A 29 -1.43 6.93 -2.09
CA ALA A 29 -0.83 5.61 -2.29
C ALA A 29 -0.84 5.22 -3.77
N HIS A 30 0.31 4.75 -4.25
CA HIS A 30 0.46 4.10 -5.53
C HIS A 30 0.79 2.63 -5.28
N SER A 31 0.01 1.73 -5.88
CA SER A 31 0.17 0.28 -5.74
C SER A 31 0.08 -0.37 -7.11
N TYR A 32 1.11 -1.12 -7.48
CA TYR A 32 1.20 -1.78 -8.78
C TYR A 32 1.66 -3.23 -8.60
N GLU A 33 0.93 -4.15 -9.22
CA GLU A 33 1.21 -5.59 -9.18
C GLU A 33 1.93 -6.10 -10.43
N ASN A 34 2.11 -5.24 -11.44
CA ASN A 34 2.82 -5.56 -12.67
C ASN A 34 3.19 -4.28 -13.42
N ALA A 35 4.07 -4.44 -14.42
CA ALA A 35 4.59 -3.35 -15.24
C ALA A 35 3.48 -2.62 -16.03
N GLU A 36 2.43 -3.33 -16.43
CA GLU A 36 1.32 -2.83 -17.22
C GLU A 36 0.48 -1.82 -16.43
N GLN A 37 0.21 -2.08 -15.15
CA GLN A 37 -0.45 -1.12 -14.26
C GLN A 37 0.41 0.14 -14.02
N ALA A 38 1.74 -0.01 -14.03
CA ALA A 38 2.70 1.07 -13.78
C ALA A 38 3.05 1.91 -15.03
N LYS A 39 2.45 1.65 -16.20
CA LYS A 39 2.86 2.25 -17.48
C LYS A 39 2.89 3.79 -17.49
N ASP A 40 1.95 4.41 -16.76
CA ASP A 40 1.75 5.87 -16.70
C ASP A 40 2.53 6.52 -15.54
N ASP A 41 3.26 5.72 -14.77
CA ASP A 41 4.08 6.14 -13.64
C ASP A 41 5.55 5.95 -13.96
N ALA A 42 6.27 7.06 -14.12
CA ALA A 42 7.66 7.03 -14.54
C ALA A 42 8.58 6.31 -13.52
N LEU A 43 8.31 6.44 -12.22
CA LEU A 43 9.12 5.80 -11.18
C LEU A 43 8.83 4.30 -11.14
N ALA A 44 7.55 3.93 -11.02
CA ALA A 44 7.17 2.52 -10.95
C ALA A 44 7.59 1.76 -12.21
N ARG A 45 7.40 2.33 -13.41
CA ARG A 45 7.87 1.72 -14.66
C ARG A 45 9.38 1.49 -14.67
N ALA A 46 10.17 2.43 -14.13
CA ALA A 46 11.61 2.28 -14.06
C ALA A 46 12.03 1.19 -13.05
N LEU A 47 11.26 1.00 -11.98
CA LEU A 47 11.46 -0.07 -11.01
C LEU A 47 11.09 -1.44 -11.59
N PHE A 48 9.98 -1.56 -12.32
CA PHE A 48 9.60 -2.80 -13.01
C PHE A 48 10.54 -3.17 -14.17
N ALA A 49 11.34 -2.25 -14.68
CA ALA A 49 12.36 -2.54 -15.67
C ALA A 49 13.60 -3.24 -15.06
N ILE A 50 13.68 -3.31 -13.73
CA ILE A 50 14.72 -4.05 -13.01
C ILE A 50 14.27 -5.51 -12.93
N ASP A 51 15.16 -6.43 -13.32
CA ASP A 51 14.87 -7.86 -13.27
C ASP A 51 14.44 -8.29 -11.85
N HIS A 52 13.53 -9.26 -11.80
CA HIS A 52 12.95 -9.83 -10.58
C HIS A 52 11.99 -8.94 -9.79
N VAL A 53 11.79 -7.66 -10.14
CA VAL A 53 10.78 -6.82 -9.47
C VAL A 53 9.37 -7.23 -9.89
N THR A 54 8.51 -7.53 -8.91
CA THR A 54 7.15 -8.05 -9.12
C THR A 54 6.05 -7.17 -8.54
N ASN A 55 6.35 -6.35 -7.53
CA ASN A 55 5.40 -5.39 -6.98
C ASN A 55 6.12 -4.10 -6.56
N VAL A 56 5.43 -2.98 -6.75
CA VAL A 56 5.90 -1.67 -6.31
C VAL A 56 4.75 -0.96 -5.61
N PHE A 57 4.98 -0.55 -4.37
CA PHE A 57 4.04 0.23 -3.58
C PHE A 57 4.74 1.44 -2.98
N TYR A 58 4.14 2.64 -3.04
CA TYR A 58 4.70 3.80 -2.36
C TYR A 58 3.65 4.84 -1.99
N VAL A 59 3.90 5.52 -0.87
CA VAL A 59 3.10 6.64 -0.35
C VAL A 59 3.99 7.55 0.49
N ASP A 60 3.73 8.84 0.45
CA ASP A 60 4.52 9.85 1.15
C ASP A 60 6.02 9.69 0.83
N ARG A 61 6.82 9.37 1.84
CA ARG A 61 8.29 9.29 1.75
C ARG A 61 8.81 7.89 1.58
N TRP A 62 7.98 6.86 1.54
CA TRP A 62 8.47 5.49 1.56
C TRP A 62 7.90 4.65 0.44
N ILE A 63 8.68 3.65 0.05
CA ILE A 63 8.42 2.77 -1.06
C ILE A 63 8.84 1.36 -0.69
N THR A 64 7.97 0.40 -0.96
CA THR A 64 8.26 -1.02 -0.87
C THR A 64 8.38 -1.60 -2.27
N VAL A 65 9.45 -2.36 -2.48
CA VAL A 65 9.64 -3.15 -3.69
C VAL A 65 9.62 -4.62 -3.28
N THR A 66 8.84 -5.42 -4.00
CA THR A 66 8.81 -6.88 -3.85
C THR A 66 9.47 -7.55 -5.05
N GLN A 67 10.20 -8.62 -4.80
CA GLN A 67 10.83 -9.45 -5.82
C GLN A 67 10.24 -10.86 -5.91
N ASP A 68 10.61 -11.60 -6.95
CA ASP A 68 10.16 -13.00 -7.19
C ASP A 68 10.87 -14.06 -6.33
N GLY A 69 11.83 -13.66 -5.49
CA GLY A 69 12.60 -14.54 -4.60
C GLY A 69 13.85 -15.15 -5.25
N GLN A 70 14.24 -14.70 -6.44
CA GLN A 70 15.41 -15.22 -7.16
C GLN A 70 16.62 -14.26 -7.13
N ALA A 71 16.44 -13.00 -6.71
CA ALA A 71 17.51 -12.01 -6.69
C ALA A 71 18.14 -11.81 -5.30
N ASP A 72 19.43 -11.45 -5.29
CA ASP A 72 20.14 -11.02 -4.08
C ASP A 72 19.84 -9.55 -3.76
N TRP A 73 19.36 -9.29 -2.54
CA TRP A 73 18.99 -7.94 -2.10
C TRP A 73 20.14 -6.93 -2.13
N LYS A 74 21.41 -7.35 -1.98
CA LYS A 74 22.54 -6.40 -2.04
C LYS A 74 22.76 -5.89 -3.45
N GLN A 75 22.57 -6.73 -4.46
CA GLN A 75 22.59 -6.31 -5.86
C GLN A 75 21.33 -5.48 -6.18
N LEU A 76 20.16 -6.03 -5.90
CA LEU A 76 18.88 -5.43 -6.26
C LEU A 76 18.71 -4.01 -5.66
N THR A 77 19.14 -3.81 -4.41
CA THR A 77 19.15 -2.49 -3.75
C THR A 77 19.96 -1.45 -4.52
N ARG A 78 21.08 -1.84 -5.14
CA ARG A 78 21.91 -0.90 -5.93
C ARG A 78 21.21 -0.47 -7.20
N GLU A 79 20.52 -1.40 -7.85
CA GLU A 79 19.75 -1.16 -9.07
C GLU A 79 18.53 -0.28 -8.76
N ILE A 80 17.76 -0.60 -7.71
CA ILE A 80 16.63 0.20 -7.21
C ILE A 80 17.04 1.63 -6.83
N ALA A 81 18.23 1.81 -6.26
CA ALA A 81 18.69 3.14 -5.86
C ALA A 81 18.89 4.11 -7.04
N VAL A 82 18.98 3.62 -8.29
CA VAL A 82 19.11 4.45 -9.48
C VAL A 82 17.78 5.19 -9.79
N PRO A 83 16.65 4.52 -10.05
CA PRO A 83 15.37 5.19 -10.29
C PRO A 83 14.88 5.98 -9.07
N LEU A 84 15.09 5.50 -7.83
CA LEU A 84 14.68 6.25 -6.63
C LEU A 84 15.35 7.64 -6.54
N ARG A 85 16.64 7.73 -6.85
CA ARG A 85 17.34 9.02 -6.86
C ARG A 85 16.88 9.89 -8.02
N ALA A 86 16.59 9.28 -9.17
CA ALA A 86 16.13 9.98 -10.37
C ALA A 86 14.70 10.51 -10.25
N ALA A 87 13.89 9.95 -9.35
CA ALA A 87 12.51 10.35 -9.14
C ALA A 87 12.39 11.85 -8.84
N PRO A 88 11.37 12.54 -9.34
CA PRO A 88 11.01 13.84 -8.81
C PRO A 88 10.50 13.69 -7.38
N ALA A 89 10.72 14.72 -6.55
CA ALA A 89 9.98 14.81 -5.28
C ALA A 89 8.52 15.18 -5.59
N ALA A 90 7.62 14.88 -4.64
CA ALA A 90 6.21 15.21 -4.72
C ALA A 90 6.02 16.70 -5.04
N GLY A 91 5.32 17.00 -6.13
CA GLY A 91 4.79 18.34 -6.38
C GLY A 91 3.53 18.60 -5.55
N ASP A 92 3.06 19.85 -5.52
CA ASP A 92 1.83 20.23 -4.81
C ASP A 92 0.58 19.66 -5.50
N GLN A 93 0.23 18.40 -5.25
CA GLN A 93 -1.13 17.88 -5.46
C GLN A 93 -1.45 16.73 -4.51
N SER A 94 -2.37 16.98 -3.58
CA SER A 94 -2.94 15.97 -2.67
C SER A 94 -4.44 16.07 -2.45
N ALA A 95 -5.12 17.04 -3.06
CA ALA A 95 -6.57 17.18 -2.89
C ALA A 95 -7.38 16.24 -3.83
N ALA A 96 -6.92 16.04 -5.07
CA ALA A 96 -7.70 15.37 -6.10
C ALA A 96 -7.81 13.84 -5.91
N ALA A 97 -6.76 13.17 -5.43
CA ALA A 97 -6.77 11.72 -5.23
C ALA A 97 -7.51 11.30 -3.94
N VAL A 98 -7.43 12.11 -2.88
CA VAL A 98 -8.27 11.93 -1.67
C VAL A 98 -9.76 12.09 -2.04
N PHE A 99 -10.08 13.03 -2.93
CA PHE A 99 -11.44 13.20 -3.44
C PHE A 99 -11.90 12.03 -4.33
N ALA A 100 -11.03 11.52 -5.21
CA ALA A 100 -11.32 10.36 -6.06
C ALA A 100 -11.55 9.07 -5.24
N ALA A 101 -10.79 8.86 -4.17
CA ALA A 101 -10.99 7.74 -3.25
C ALA A 101 -12.37 7.77 -2.57
N ARG A 102 -12.91 8.97 -2.27
CA ARG A 102 -14.28 9.15 -1.75
C ARG A 102 -15.34 8.96 -2.85
N ALA A 103 -15.04 9.32 -4.09
CA ALA A 103 -15.98 9.21 -5.23
C ALA A 103 -16.28 7.75 -5.63
N THR A 104 -15.41 6.79 -5.29
CA THR A 104 -15.63 5.36 -5.57
C THR A 104 -16.87 4.78 -4.88
N PHE A 105 -17.43 5.47 -3.88
CA PHE A 105 -18.57 5.02 -3.09
C PHE A 105 -19.88 5.76 -3.39
N GLU A 106 -19.98 6.45 -4.53
CA GLU A 106 -21.16 7.23 -4.95
C GLU A 106 -22.48 6.43 -5.02
N HIS A 107 -22.44 5.09 -4.91
CA HIS A 107 -23.61 4.21 -4.96
C HIS A 107 -24.02 3.63 -3.59
N LEU A 108 -23.33 3.97 -2.50
CA LEU A 108 -23.70 3.54 -1.15
C LEU A 108 -24.85 4.37 -0.57
N SER A 109 -25.64 3.77 0.31
CA SER A 109 -26.63 4.49 1.12
C SER A 109 -25.94 5.47 2.08
N GLU A 110 -26.63 6.51 2.56
CA GLU A 110 -26.08 7.45 3.55
C GLU A 110 -25.61 6.71 4.82
N ASP A 111 -26.35 5.68 5.23
CA ASP A 111 -25.99 4.84 6.37
C ASP A 111 -24.69 4.05 6.11
N ASP A 112 -24.56 3.41 4.94
CA ASP A 112 -23.34 2.66 4.60
C ASP A 112 -22.12 3.57 4.39
N GLN A 113 -22.33 4.80 3.94
CA GLN A 113 -21.26 5.80 3.87
C GLN A 113 -20.76 6.16 5.26
N GLN A 114 -21.65 6.40 6.23
CA GLN A 114 -21.25 6.70 7.60
C GLN A 114 -20.52 5.51 8.24
N ARG A 115 -21.03 4.29 8.07
CA ARG A 115 -20.37 3.07 8.55
C ARG A 115 -18.96 2.93 7.97
N LEU A 116 -18.82 3.17 6.67
CA LEU A 116 -17.53 3.12 6.00
C LEU A 116 -16.57 4.22 6.48
N GLU A 117 -17.06 5.42 6.78
CA GLU A 117 -16.24 6.48 7.39
C GLU A 117 -15.72 6.06 8.77
N ASP A 118 -16.58 5.50 9.63
CA ASP A 118 -16.21 5.02 10.96
C ASP A 118 -15.19 3.86 10.89
N ILE A 119 -15.40 2.93 9.96
CA ILE A 119 -14.45 1.85 9.65
C ILE A 119 -13.10 2.42 9.23
N ASN A 120 -13.07 3.38 8.31
CA ASN A 120 -11.82 3.98 7.84
C ASN A 120 -11.07 4.69 8.97
N VAL A 121 -11.78 5.38 9.87
CA VAL A 121 -11.15 6.00 11.05
C VAL A 121 -10.42 4.95 11.90
N VAL A 122 -11.04 3.80 12.15
CA VAL A 122 -10.39 2.70 12.89
C VAL A 122 -9.19 2.14 12.13
N LEU A 123 -9.34 1.92 10.82
CA LEU A 123 -8.25 1.41 9.98
C LEU A 123 -7.05 2.36 10.02
N ASP A 124 -7.28 3.67 9.86
CA ASP A 124 -6.24 4.69 9.79
C ASP A 124 -5.51 4.87 11.13
N LEU A 125 -6.24 4.80 12.24
CA LEU A 125 -5.66 5.02 13.58
C LEU A 125 -4.99 3.76 14.16
N GLU A 126 -5.49 2.57 13.82
CA GLU A 126 -5.14 1.36 14.56
C GLU A 126 -4.65 0.19 13.72
N ILE A 127 -4.86 0.18 12.40
CA ILE A 127 -4.44 -0.94 11.54
C ILE A 127 -3.32 -0.52 10.59
N ARG A 128 -3.57 0.49 9.76
CA ARG A 128 -2.61 0.98 8.75
C ARG A 128 -1.25 1.31 9.34
N PRO A 129 -1.11 1.95 10.52
CA PRO A 129 0.22 2.25 11.06
C PRO A 129 1.10 1.01 11.23
N TYR A 130 0.51 -0.12 11.60
CA TYR A 130 1.25 -1.39 11.72
C TYR A 130 1.58 -1.99 10.36
N LEU A 131 0.63 -2.00 9.41
CA LEU A 131 0.89 -2.50 8.06
C LEU A 131 1.96 -1.68 7.33
N GLN A 132 1.92 -0.36 7.49
CA GLN A 132 2.89 0.56 6.90
C GLN A 132 4.26 0.44 7.56
N SER A 133 4.32 0.14 8.86
CA SER A 133 5.57 -0.26 9.51
C SER A 133 6.16 -1.51 8.84
N ASP A 134 5.31 -2.50 8.53
CA ASP A 134 5.68 -3.74 7.85
C ASP A 134 5.87 -3.59 6.32
N GLY A 135 5.80 -2.36 5.78
CA GLY A 135 6.04 -2.06 4.37
C GLY A 135 4.88 -2.38 3.43
N GLY A 136 3.64 -2.43 3.92
CA GLY A 136 2.45 -2.53 3.11
C GLY A 136 1.32 -1.62 3.58
N ASP A 137 0.13 -1.84 3.04
CA ASP A 137 -1.09 -1.14 3.46
C ASP A 137 -2.30 -2.01 3.08
N LEU A 138 -3.51 -1.47 3.23
CA LEU A 138 -4.73 -2.02 2.64
C LEU A 138 -5.53 -0.92 1.96
N HIS A 139 -6.29 -1.24 0.92
CA HIS A 139 -7.26 -0.34 0.33
C HIS A 139 -8.66 -0.93 0.51
N VAL A 140 -9.62 -0.10 0.89
CA VAL A 140 -11.02 -0.55 0.97
C VAL A 140 -11.63 -0.44 -0.43
N LEU A 141 -12.05 -1.57 -0.98
CA LEU A 141 -12.69 -1.62 -2.30
C LEU A 141 -14.19 -1.37 -2.22
N GLY A 142 -14.82 -1.73 -1.11
CA GLY A 142 -16.26 -1.60 -0.95
C GLY A 142 -16.78 -2.17 0.36
N LEU A 143 -18.01 -1.74 0.69
CA LEU A 143 -18.82 -2.32 1.75
C LEU A 143 -20.13 -2.84 1.12
N HIS A 144 -20.40 -4.13 1.27
CA HIS A 144 -21.59 -4.78 0.75
C HIS A 144 -22.34 -5.47 1.88
N GLY A 145 -23.37 -4.80 2.42
CA GLY A 145 -24.04 -5.25 3.63
C GLY A 145 -23.07 -5.23 4.82
N ASN A 146 -22.65 -6.41 5.28
CA ASN A 146 -21.65 -6.55 6.35
C ASN A 146 -20.30 -7.05 5.86
N GLN A 147 -20.11 -7.18 4.54
CA GLN A 147 -18.86 -7.62 3.98
C GLN A 147 -18.01 -6.42 3.57
N LEU A 148 -16.89 -6.20 4.27
CA LEU A 148 -15.88 -5.23 3.90
C LEU A 148 -14.86 -5.90 2.98
N VAL A 149 -14.81 -5.46 1.73
CA VAL A 149 -13.85 -5.95 0.75
C VAL A 149 -12.61 -5.06 0.80
N VAL A 150 -11.46 -5.64 1.11
CA VAL A 150 -10.17 -4.96 1.15
C VAL A 150 -9.20 -5.57 0.16
N HIS A 151 -8.23 -4.78 -0.29
CA HIS A 151 -7.11 -5.21 -1.12
C HIS A 151 -5.82 -4.87 -0.40
N TYR A 152 -4.99 -5.87 -0.10
CA TYR A 152 -3.68 -5.60 0.51
C TYR A 152 -2.73 -4.96 -0.50
N GLN A 153 -1.93 -4.01 -0.03
CA GLN A 153 -0.97 -3.28 -0.84
C GLN A 153 0.45 -3.48 -0.31
N GLY A 154 1.44 -3.34 -1.18
CA GLY A 154 2.86 -3.52 -0.85
C GLY A 154 3.20 -4.91 -0.30
N ALA A 155 4.06 -4.96 0.73
CA ALA A 155 4.56 -6.23 1.28
C ALA A 155 3.45 -7.14 1.83
N CYS A 156 2.33 -6.57 2.28
CA CYS A 156 1.23 -7.29 2.90
C CYS A 156 0.53 -8.26 1.93
N GLY A 157 0.42 -7.89 0.64
CA GLY A 157 -0.31 -8.69 -0.36
C GLY A 157 0.34 -10.03 -0.69
N THR A 158 1.64 -10.18 -0.42
CA THR A 158 2.40 -11.40 -0.71
C THR A 158 3.10 -11.98 0.52
N CYS A 159 2.77 -11.51 1.73
CA CYS A 159 3.42 -11.93 2.96
C CYS A 159 3.04 -13.38 3.35
N PRO A 160 3.94 -14.36 3.24
CA PRO A 160 3.60 -15.77 3.41
C PRO A 160 3.22 -16.11 4.86
N SER A 161 3.66 -15.32 5.84
CA SER A 161 3.45 -15.58 7.26
C SER A 161 2.17 -15.00 7.82
N SER A 162 1.53 -14.04 7.14
CA SER A 162 0.64 -13.11 7.84
C SER A 162 -0.68 -12.81 7.14
N ILE A 163 -0.90 -13.15 5.86
CA ILE A 163 -2.13 -12.76 5.14
C ILE A 163 -3.41 -13.19 5.89
N SER A 164 -3.57 -14.47 6.22
CA SER A 164 -4.81 -14.95 6.88
C SER A 164 -4.91 -14.51 8.34
N GLY A 165 -3.78 -14.39 9.04
CA GLY A 165 -3.74 -13.98 10.44
C GLY A 165 -4.06 -12.49 10.61
N THR A 166 -3.47 -11.65 9.77
CA THR A 166 -3.72 -10.21 9.74
C THR A 166 -5.16 -9.92 9.35
N LEU A 167 -5.72 -10.60 8.34
CA LEU A 167 -7.12 -10.39 7.93
C LEU A 167 -8.09 -10.63 9.08
N ARG A 168 -7.89 -11.74 9.82
CA ARG A 168 -8.66 -12.04 11.03
C ARG A 168 -8.41 -11.01 12.15
N GLY A 169 -7.20 -10.50 12.28
CA GLY A 169 -6.87 -9.44 13.24
C GLY A 169 -7.65 -8.15 12.96
N ILE A 170 -7.72 -7.77 11.68
CA ILE A 170 -8.50 -6.61 11.22
C ILE A 170 -9.98 -6.82 11.48
N GLU A 171 -10.52 -7.99 11.11
CA GLU A 171 -11.93 -8.34 11.35
C GLU A 171 -12.28 -8.24 12.84
N ASN A 172 -11.53 -8.92 13.72
CA ASN A 172 -11.75 -8.87 15.16
C ASN A 172 -11.72 -7.43 15.69
N ARG A 173 -10.85 -6.58 15.13
CA ARG A 173 -10.78 -5.19 15.55
C ARG A 173 -12.01 -4.42 15.10
N LEU A 174 -12.44 -4.57 13.85
CA LEU A 174 -13.62 -3.87 13.32
C LEU A 174 -14.93 -4.34 13.98
N GLN A 175 -14.99 -5.59 14.44
CA GLN A 175 -16.13 -6.12 15.20
C GLN A 175 -16.42 -5.37 16.51
N SER A 176 -15.49 -4.55 17.02
CA SER A 176 -15.78 -3.70 18.19
C SER A 176 -16.73 -2.54 17.87
N ILE A 177 -16.86 -2.15 16.60
CA ILE A 177 -17.76 -1.09 16.12
C ILE A 177 -18.87 -1.63 15.21
N GLU A 178 -18.59 -2.72 14.48
CA GLU A 178 -19.51 -3.36 13.54
C GLU A 178 -19.57 -4.87 13.84
N PRO A 179 -20.39 -5.32 14.80
CA PRO A 179 -20.31 -6.68 15.37
C PRO A 179 -20.43 -7.83 14.37
N ASP A 180 -21.18 -7.61 13.29
CA ASP A 180 -21.46 -8.62 12.26
C ASP A 180 -20.57 -8.46 11.01
N ILE A 181 -19.54 -7.60 11.05
CA ILE A 181 -18.64 -7.36 9.91
C ILE A 181 -17.80 -8.60 9.59
N GLU A 182 -17.69 -8.90 8.31
CA GLU A 182 -16.77 -9.89 7.73
C GLU A 182 -15.78 -9.15 6.83
N VAL A 183 -14.48 -9.42 6.99
CA VAL A 183 -13.44 -8.77 6.19
C VAL A 183 -12.87 -9.78 5.21
N VAL A 184 -13.00 -9.48 3.92
CA VAL A 184 -12.51 -10.34 2.83
C VAL A 184 -11.42 -9.63 2.03
N ALA A 185 -10.36 -10.36 1.70
CA ALA A 185 -9.33 -9.89 0.80
C ALA A 185 -9.72 -10.23 -0.65
N ALA A 186 -9.64 -9.24 -1.55
CA ALA A 186 -9.81 -9.40 -2.99
C ALA A 186 -8.55 -9.94 -3.67
#